data_AF-A0A3D5RRF3-F1
#
_entry.id   AF-A0A3D5RRF3-F1
#
_cell.length_a   1.000
_cell.length_b   1.000
_cell.length_c   1.000
_cell.angle_alpha   90.00
_cell.angle_beta   90.00
_cell.angle_gamma   90.00
#
_symmetry.space_group_name_H-M   'P 1'
#
loop_
_entity.id
_entity.type
_entity.pdbx_description
1 polymer ?
#
loop_
_entity_poly.entity_id
_entity_poly.type
_entity_poly.pdbx_seq_one_letter_code
_entity_poly.pdbx_strand_id
1 'polypeptide(L)' 'SPYEIVYPGGAVEHWNEEAGEMWLRRLLAVWPQAVWLNPVPQKQWPYVESIGLMRKLMDERMHPLTLAGLDEAISDLSH' A
#
# COMPACT_ATOMS: atom_id res chain seq x y z
N SER A 1 4.17 12.49 1.03
CA SER A 1 5.02 12.71 -0.16
C SER A 1 5.14 11.41 -0.94
N PRO A 2 5.09 11.43 -2.28
CA PRO A 2 5.34 10.23 -3.12
C PRO A 2 6.78 9.72 -3.03
N TYR A 3 7.71 10.58 -2.59
CA TYR A 3 9.14 10.33 -2.49
C TYR A 3 9.56 9.08 -1.70
N GLU A 4 8.79 8.64 -0.69
CA GLU A 4 9.10 7.41 0.09
C GLU A 4 8.90 6.11 -0.70
N ILE A 5 8.14 6.16 -1.81
CA ILE A 5 7.78 4.98 -2.60
C ILE A 5 8.62 4.89 -3.89
N VAL A 6 8.93 6.03 -4.53
CA VAL A 6 9.47 6.05 -5.90
C VAL A 6 10.98 6.30 -6.01
N TYR A 7 11.66 6.74 -4.95
CA TYR A 7 13.10 7.06 -5.03
C TYR A 7 13.94 6.31 -3.98
N PRO A 8 15.15 5.82 -4.34
CA PRO A 8 16.19 5.49 -3.37
C PRO A 8 16.50 6.72 -2.49
N GLY A 9 16.57 6.55 -1.17
CA GLY A 9 16.87 7.63 -0.22
C GLY A 9 15.68 8.44 0.32
N GLY A 10 14.44 7.97 0.15
CA GLY A 10 13.24 8.65 0.67
C GLY A 10 12.96 8.48 2.18
N ALA A 11 13.75 7.67 2.89
CA ALA A 11 13.63 7.52 4.34
C ALA A 11 14.47 8.60 5.04
N VAL A 12 13.84 9.35 5.95
CA VAL A 12 14.45 10.47 6.69
C VAL A 12 15.69 10.07 7.52
N GLU A 13 15.99 8.77 7.68
CA GLU A 13 17.12 8.36 8.53
C GLU A 13 18.18 7.47 7.88
N HIS A 14 17.92 6.72 6.80
CA HIS A 14 18.93 5.79 6.26
C HIS A 14 18.86 5.73 4.73
N TRP A 15 20.02 5.80 4.08
CA TRP A 15 20.21 5.48 2.67
C TRP A 15 19.67 4.07 2.41
N ASN A 16 18.45 3.96 1.87
CA ASN A 16 17.92 2.67 1.42
C ASN A 16 18.50 2.38 0.03
N GLU A 17 19.40 1.39 -0.06
CA GLU A 17 19.97 0.90 -1.32
C GLU A 17 18.91 0.33 -2.29
N GLU A 18 17.71 0.04 -1.78
CA GLU A 18 16.58 -0.50 -2.53
C GLU A 18 15.31 0.33 -2.32
N ALA A 19 14.55 0.59 -3.40
CA ALA A 19 13.29 1.32 -3.32
C ALA A 19 12.26 0.60 -2.43
N GLY A 20 11.42 1.36 -1.71
CA GLY A 20 10.38 0.81 -0.84
C GLY A 20 9.42 -0.15 -1.56
N GLU A 21 9.20 0.07 -2.85
CA GLU A 21 8.47 -0.85 -3.74
C GLU A 21 9.07 -2.27 -3.76
N MET A 22 10.40 -2.42 -3.78
CA MET A 22 11.06 -3.73 -3.84
C MET A 22 10.79 -4.55 -2.59
N TRP A 23 10.85 -3.89 -1.43
CA TRP A 23 10.52 -4.51 -0.14
C TRP A 23 9.05 -4.93 -0.09
N LEU A 24 8.14 -4.07 -0.57
CA LEU A 24 6.72 -4.41 -0.62
C LEU A 24 6.47 -5.59 -1.55
N ARG A 25 7.12 -5.64 -2.72
CA ARG A 25 7.03 -6.78 -3.64
C ARG A 25 7.53 -8.08 -3.01
N ARG A 26 8.65 -8.04 -2.28
CA ARG A 26 9.17 -9.22 -1.54
C ARG A 26 8.21 -9.66 -0.45
N LEU A 27 7.64 -8.72 0.29
CA LEU A 27 6.65 -9.00 1.34
C LEU A 27 5.42 -9.68 0.74
N LEU A 28 4.87 -9.14 -0.35
CA LEU A 28 3.71 -9.72 -1.03
C LEU A 28 4.02 -11.07 -1.72
N ALA A 29 5.28 -11.33 -2.08
CA ALA A 29 5.69 -12.64 -2.58
C ALA A 29 5.73 -13.71 -1.48
N VAL A 30 6.05 -13.33 -0.24
CA VAL A 30 6.05 -14.23 0.93
C VAL A 30 4.63 -14.40 1.49
N TRP A 31 3.85 -13.32 1.54
CA TRP A 31 2.48 -13.29 2.02
C TRP A 31 1.54 -12.85 0.89
N PRO A 32 1.13 -13.79 0.01
CA PRO A 32 0.26 -13.47 -1.12
C PRO A 32 -1.14 -13.03 -0.68
N GLN A 33 -1.64 -13.55 0.45
CA GLN A 33 -2.88 -13.10 1.09
C GLN A 33 -2.60 -11.91 2.01
N ALA A 34 -2.58 -10.73 1.41
CA ALA A 34 -2.37 -9.46 2.11
C ALA A 34 -3.38 -8.41 1.60
N VAL A 35 -3.72 -7.47 2.46
CA VAL A 35 -4.59 -6.34 2.15
C VAL A 35 -4.00 -5.09 2.79
N TRP A 36 -4.30 -3.93 2.22
CA TRP A 36 -3.87 -2.65 2.78
C TRP A 36 -5.07 -1.83 3.22
N LEU A 37 -5.09 -1.46 4.50
CA LEU A 37 -6.08 -0.55 5.06
C LEU A 37 -5.57 0.88 4.99
N ASN A 38 -6.29 1.73 4.25
CA ASN A 38 -5.90 3.12 4.05
C ASN A 38 -6.78 4.07 4.90
N PRO A 39 -6.19 4.83 5.84
CA PRO A 39 -6.94 5.78 6.67
C PRO A 39 -7.37 7.04 5.91
N VAL A 40 -6.80 7.32 4.74
CA VAL A 40 -7.19 8.49 3.94
C VAL A 40 -8.60 8.27 3.40
N PRO A 41 -9.51 9.26 3.48
CA PRO A 41 -10.86 9.13 2.92
C PRO A 41 -10.82 8.73 1.45
N GLN A 42 -11.59 7.71 1.07
CA GLN A 42 -11.52 7.10 -0.27
C GLN A 42 -11.72 8.09 -1.42
N LYS A 43 -12.55 9.11 -1.21
CA LYS A 43 -12.77 10.21 -2.16
C LYS A 43 -11.50 10.98 -2.52
N GLN A 44 -10.48 10.94 -1.66
CA GLN A 44 -9.21 11.65 -1.85
C GLN A 44 -8.17 10.79 -2.56
N TRP A 45 -8.34 9.46 -2.64
CA TRP A 45 -7.35 8.56 -3.22
C TRP A 45 -6.92 8.92 -4.65
N PRO A 46 -7.82 9.33 -5.57
CA PRO A 46 -7.41 9.71 -6.92
C PRO A 46 -6.48 10.94 -6.99
N TYR A 47 -6.47 11.77 -5.94
CA TYR A 47 -5.69 13.01 -5.88
C TYR A 47 -4.34 12.84 -5.17
N VAL A 48 -4.08 11.67 -4.58
CA VAL A 48 -2.85 11.38 -3.84
C VAL A 48 -2.04 10.35 -4.62
N GLU A 49 -0.99 10.81 -5.30
CA GLU A 49 -0.16 9.99 -6.18
C GLU A 49 0.39 8.72 -5.50
N SER A 50 0.88 8.85 -4.27
CA SER A 50 1.41 7.71 -3.50
C SER A 50 0.36 6.64 -3.21
N ILE A 51 -0.91 7.03 -3.04
CA ILE A 51 -2.03 6.09 -2.88
C ILE A 51 -2.27 5.35 -4.20
N GLY A 52 -2.19 6.05 -5.32
CA GLY A 52 -2.28 5.41 -6.64
C GLY A 52 -1.17 4.39 -6.89
N LEU A 53 0.06 4.68 -6.46
CA LEU A 53 1.17 3.73 -6.53
C LEU A 53 0.96 2.53 -5.62
N MET A 54 0.61 2.75 -4.34
CA MET A 54 0.30 1.66 -3.40
C MET A 54 -0.82 0.77 -3.91
N ARG A 55 -1.86 1.35 -4.52
CA ARG A 55 -3.01 0.61 -5.06
C ARG A 55 -2.60 -0.36 -6.17
N LYS A 56 -1.70 0.07 -7.06
CA LYS A 56 -1.11 -0.79 -8.09
C LYS A 56 -0.23 -1.88 -7.48
N LEU A 57 0.58 -1.56 -6.47
CA LEU A 57 1.46 -2.54 -5.82
C LEU A 57 0.68 -3.60 -5.02
N MET A 58 -0.43 -3.20 -4.41
CA MET A 58 -1.35 -4.08 -3.70
C MET A 58 -2.28 -4.85 -4.65
N ASP A 59 -2.17 -4.66 -5.96
CA ASP A 59 -3.03 -5.29 -6.97
C ASP A 59 -4.52 -5.06 -6.67
N GLU A 60 -4.88 -3.79 -6.45
CA GLU A 60 -6.25 -3.34 -6.13
C GLU A 60 -6.81 -3.82 -4.77
N ARG A 61 -6.05 -4.55 -3.94
CA ARG A 61 -6.44 -5.02 -2.60
C ARG A 61 -6.25 -3.97 -1.50
N MET A 62 -6.79 -2.78 -1.74
CA MET A 62 -6.78 -1.65 -0.81
C MET A 62 -8.21 -1.31 -0.36
N HIS A 63 -8.42 -1.25 0.95
CA HIS A 63 -9.71 -0.96 1.56
C HIS A 63 -9.63 0.29 2.45
N PRO A 64 -10.72 1.06 2.60
CA PRO A 64 -10.75 2.18 3.51
C PRO A 64 -10.74 1.70 4.97
N LEU A 65 -10.18 2.49 5.88
CA LEU A 65 -10.23 2.21 7.33
C LEU A 65 -11.61 2.57 7.91
N THR A 66 -12.61 1.76 7.57
CA THR A 66 -13.98 1.83 8.09
C THR A 66 -14.44 0.43 8.50
N LEU A 67 -15.54 0.31 9.24
CA LEU A 67 -16.10 -1.01 9.57
C LEU A 67 -16.42 -1.83 8.32
N ALA A 68 -17.08 -1.22 7.33
CA ALA A 68 -17.36 -1.89 6.06
C ALA A 68 -16.09 -2.27 5.30
N GLY A 69 -15.07 -1.41 5.28
CA GLY A 69 -13.79 -1.72 4.63
C GLY A 69 -13.00 -2.82 5.33
N LEU A 70 -13.15 -2.96 6.65
CA LEU A 70 -12.59 -4.07 7.42
C LEU A 70 -13.28 -5.40 7.08
N ASP A 71 -14.62 -5.39 6.97
CA ASP A 71 -15.40 -6.57 6.57
C ASP A 71 -15.00 -7.03 5.15
N GLU A 72 -14.90 -6.09 4.20
CA GLU A 72 -14.43 -6.37 2.84
C GLU A 72 -13.01 -6.94 2.83
N ALA A 73 -12.08 -6.33 3.59
CA ALA A 73 -10.70 -6.78 3.66
C ALA A 73 -10.57 -8.21 4.24
N ILE A 74 -11.38 -8.56 5.24
CA ILE A 74 -11.42 -9.92 5.81
C ILE A 74 -11.97 -10.92 4.78
N SER A 75 -12.99 -10.53 4.01
CA SER A 75 -13.54 -11.36 2.93
C SER A 75 -12.48 -11.66 1.88
N ASP A 76 -11.74 -10.65 1.41
CA ASP A 76 -10.67 -10.81 0.41
C ASP A 76 -9.53 -11.71 0.89
N LEU A 77 -9.22 -11.72 2.18
CA LEU A 77 -8.21 -12.60 2.78
C LEU A 77 -8.69 -14.06 2.96
N SER A 78 -10.00 -14.28 2.96
CA SER A 78 -10.59 -15.61 3.23
C SER A 78 -10.76 -16.46 1.97
N HIS A 79 -10.42 -15.90 0.80
CA HIS A 79 -10.50 -16.54 -0.51
C HIS A 79 -9.15 -17.12 -0.99
#